data_AF-A0A493TXP5-F1
#
_entry.id   AF-A0A493TXP5-F1
#
_cell.length_a   1.000
_cell.length_b   1.000
_cell.length_c   1.000
_cell.angle_alpha   90.00
_cell.angle_beta   90.00
_cell.angle_gamma   90.00
#
_symmetry.space_group_name_H-M   'P 1'
#
loop_
_entity.id
_entity.type
_entity.pdbx_description
1 polymer ?
#
loop_
_entity_poly.entity_id
_entity_poly.type
_entity_poly.pdbx_seq_one_letter_code
_entity_poly.pdbx_strand_id
1 'polypeptide(L)'
;RVVTGAELAGMEPGVLEGILRAHPEMVFARTSPQQKLVIVESCQRLGAIVAVTGDGVNDSPALKRADIGVAMGIAGSDAAKNAADMILLDDNFASIVTGVEQGRLIFDNLKKSIAYTLTKNIPELTPYLIYITASVPLPLGCITILFIELCTDIFPSVSLAYERAESDIMHLKPRNPRRDRLVNEPLAAYSYFQIGAIQSFAGFTDYFVAMAQEGWWPLLCLGLRPRWEDTHEQELQDSYGQQWTFEQRRYQQYTCYTVFFISIEMCQIADVLIRKTRRLSLLQQGLFRNHILVIAIVFQVSIGCFLCYCPGMPNIFNFMPIRFQWWFVPMPFGLLILIYDEIRKLGVRRHPG
;
A
#
# COMPACT_ATOMS: atom_id res chain seq x y z
N ARG A 1 20.07 -36.87 -10.36
CA ARG A 1 21.28 -37.43 -9.73
C ARG A 1 20.98 -37.81 -8.28
N VAL A 2 21.50 -38.96 -7.83
CA VAL A 2 21.33 -39.44 -6.45
C VAL A 2 22.65 -39.27 -5.70
N VAL A 3 22.60 -38.76 -4.47
CA VAL A 3 23.76 -38.61 -3.57
C VAL A 3 23.43 -39.27 -2.24
N THR A 4 24.32 -40.14 -1.75
CA THR A 4 24.11 -40.82 -0.46
C THR A 4 24.70 -40.04 0.71
N GLY A 5 24.22 -40.28 1.93
CA GLY A 5 24.79 -39.65 3.13
C GLY A 5 26.28 -39.95 3.35
N ALA A 6 26.77 -41.12 2.92
CA ALA A 6 28.19 -41.45 3.00
C ALA A 6 29.02 -40.62 2.01
N GLU A 7 28.53 -40.45 0.78
CA GLU A 7 29.17 -39.57 -0.21
C GLU A 7 29.15 -38.12 0.24
N LEU A 8 28.03 -37.66 0.80
CA LEU A 8 27.86 -36.29 1.28
C LEU A 8 28.81 -35.96 2.44
N ALA A 9 29.10 -36.92 3.32
CA ALA A 9 30.02 -36.72 4.45
C ALA A 9 31.46 -36.43 4.01
N GLY A 10 31.88 -36.94 2.84
CA GLY A 10 33.19 -36.70 2.27
C GLY A 10 33.28 -35.48 1.35
N MET A 11 32.17 -34.76 1.13
CA MET A 11 32.14 -33.60 0.22
C MET A 11 32.49 -32.31 0.95
N GLU A 12 33.35 -31.49 0.34
CA GLU A 12 33.50 -30.11 0.76
C GLU A 12 32.26 -29.25 0.39
N PRO A 13 31.93 -28.21 1.16
CA PRO A 13 30.73 -27.39 0.93
C PRO A 13 30.62 -26.82 -0.50
N GLY A 14 31.74 -26.42 -1.11
CA GLY A 14 31.76 -25.87 -2.48
C GLY A 14 31.44 -26.90 -3.56
N VAL A 15 31.73 -28.19 -3.32
CA VAL A 15 31.43 -29.29 -4.26
C VAL A 15 29.92 -29.54 -4.30
N LEU A 16 29.26 -29.51 -3.15
CA LEU A 16 27.81 -29.67 -3.05
C LEU A 16 27.07 -28.57 -3.82
N GLU A 17 27.51 -27.31 -3.70
CA GLU A 17 26.95 -26.19 -4.44
C GLU A 17 27.11 -26.34 -5.96
N GLY A 18 28.27 -26.84 -6.42
CA GLY A 18 28.49 -27.17 -7.82
C GLY A 18 27.55 -28.26 -8.33
N ILE A 19 27.33 -29.30 -7.54
CA ILE A 19 26.40 -30.39 -7.88
C ILE A 19 24.96 -29.86 -7.95
N LEU A 20 24.52 -29.04 -7.00
CA LEU A 20 23.20 -28.43 -6.96
C LEU A 20 22.93 -27.53 -8.19
N ARG A 21 23.95 -26.85 -8.72
CA ARG A 21 23.82 -26.05 -9.95
C ARG A 21 23.79 -26.89 -11.23
N ALA A 22 24.57 -27.97 -11.26
CA ALA A 22 24.75 -28.78 -12.46
C ALA A 22 23.57 -29.74 -12.71
N HIS A 23 22.87 -30.17 -11.65
CA HIS A 23 21.81 -31.17 -11.72
C HIS A 23 20.48 -30.59 -11.27
N PRO A 24 19.48 -30.39 -12.15
CA PRO A 24 18.19 -29.84 -11.78
C PRO A 24 17.35 -30.82 -10.93
N GLU A 25 17.52 -32.12 -11.15
CA GLU A 25 16.84 -33.18 -10.39
C GLU A 25 17.84 -33.84 -9.44
N MET A 26 17.61 -33.67 -8.14
CA MET A 26 18.50 -34.14 -7.09
C MET A 26 17.74 -34.94 -6.04
N VAL A 27 18.32 -36.07 -5.64
CA VAL A 27 17.79 -36.93 -4.57
C VAL A 27 18.92 -37.21 -3.58
N PHE A 28 18.68 -36.89 -2.31
CA PHE A 28 19.58 -37.21 -1.21
C PHE A 28 19.03 -38.38 -0.41
N ALA A 29 19.75 -39.50 -0.35
CA ALA A 29 19.29 -40.72 0.29
C ALA A 29 20.18 -41.12 1.47
N ARG A 30 19.59 -41.78 2.48
CA ARG A 30 20.28 -42.22 3.71
C ARG A 30 21.05 -41.09 4.41
N THR A 31 20.43 -39.92 4.52
CA THR A 31 21.03 -38.74 5.17
C THR A 31 20.74 -38.70 6.67
N SER A 32 21.70 -38.22 7.46
CA SER A 32 21.49 -37.91 8.88
C SER A 32 20.72 -36.59 9.07
N PRO A 33 20.10 -36.34 10.25
CA PRO A 33 19.46 -35.06 10.55
C PRO A 33 20.38 -33.85 10.32
N GLN A 34 21.65 -33.95 10.72
CA GLN A 34 22.65 -32.88 10.52
C GLN A 34 22.95 -32.67 9.03
N GLN A 35 22.95 -33.73 8.22
CA GLN A 35 23.16 -33.62 6.78
C GLN A 35 21.98 -32.94 6.09
N LYS A 36 20.73 -33.18 6.54
CA LYS A 36 19.56 -32.45 6.03
C LYS A 36 19.70 -30.95 6.25
N LEU A 37 20.18 -30.55 7.44
CA LEU A 37 20.48 -29.16 7.75
C LEU A 37 21.53 -28.58 6.78
N VAL A 38 22.65 -29.28 6.56
CA VAL A 38 23.72 -28.85 5.63
C VAL A 38 23.20 -28.68 4.21
N ILE A 39 22.29 -29.56 3.74
CA ILE A 39 21.67 -29.43 2.41
C ILE A 39 20.86 -28.14 2.32
N VAL A 40 20.01 -27.86 3.32
CA VAL A 40 19.19 -26.63 3.37
C VAL A 40 20.08 -25.39 3.34
N GLU A 41 21.13 -25.36 4.16
CA GLU A 41 22.06 -24.22 4.20
C GLU A 41 22.80 -24.03 2.89
N SER A 42 23.15 -25.11 2.20
CA SER A 42 23.82 -25.05 0.89
C SER A 42 22.90 -24.46 -0.18
N CYS A 43 21.62 -24.85 -0.18
CA CYS A 43 20.61 -24.23 -1.05
C CYS A 43 20.41 -22.74 -0.73
N GLN A 44 20.39 -22.36 0.54
CA GLN A 44 20.27 -20.96 0.98
C GLN A 44 21.50 -20.13 0.59
N ARG A 45 22.72 -20.68 0.68
CA ARG A 45 23.96 -20.01 0.23
C ARG A 45 23.97 -19.70 -1.27
N LEU A 46 23.28 -20.51 -2.07
CA LEU A 46 23.03 -20.22 -3.49
C LEU A 46 22.04 -19.06 -3.71
N GLY A 47 21.45 -18.51 -2.65
CA GLY A 47 20.49 -17.41 -2.71
C GLY A 47 19.07 -17.82 -3.02
N ALA A 48 18.73 -19.12 -2.88
CA ALA A 48 17.37 -19.62 -3.00
C ALA A 48 16.59 -19.45 -1.68
N ILE A 49 15.27 -19.30 -1.79
CA ILE A 49 14.34 -19.43 -0.65
C ILE A 49 13.94 -20.89 -0.58
N VAL A 50 14.13 -21.52 0.59
CA VAL A 50 13.99 -22.97 0.79
C VAL A 50 12.86 -23.26 1.75
N ALA A 51 11.87 -24.02 1.27
CA ALA A 51 10.85 -24.64 2.10
C ALA A 51 11.22 -26.09 2.40
N VAL A 52 11.01 -26.56 3.63
CA VAL A 52 11.24 -27.95 4.03
C VAL A 52 9.93 -28.53 4.55
N THR A 53 9.59 -29.73 4.09
CA THR A 53 8.41 -30.48 4.52
C THR A 53 8.86 -31.76 5.20
N GLY A 54 8.39 -32.04 6.41
CA GLY A 54 8.79 -33.24 7.15
C GLY A 54 7.84 -33.59 8.30
N ASP A 55 7.93 -34.81 8.78
CA ASP A 55 7.06 -35.39 9.80
C ASP A 55 7.86 -35.94 11.00
N GLY A 56 9.10 -36.38 10.77
CA GLY A 56 9.95 -37.00 11.79
C GLY A 56 10.71 -36.00 12.66
N VAL A 57 11.10 -36.45 13.85
CA VAL A 57 12.05 -35.74 14.76
C VAL A 57 13.38 -35.44 14.05
N ASN A 58 13.74 -36.30 13.09
CA ASN A 58 14.93 -36.15 12.26
C ASN A 58 14.88 -34.92 11.33
N ASP A 59 13.69 -34.39 11.05
CA ASP A 59 13.50 -33.21 10.20
C ASP A 59 13.51 -31.92 10.99
N SER A 60 13.37 -31.95 12.32
CA SER A 60 13.31 -30.76 13.17
C SER A 60 14.46 -29.77 12.93
N PRO A 61 15.75 -30.19 12.81
CA PRO A 61 16.83 -29.24 12.52
C PRO A 61 16.68 -28.56 11.15
N ALA A 62 16.27 -29.31 10.13
CA ALA A 62 16.11 -28.80 8.77
C ALA A 62 14.87 -27.91 8.64
N LEU A 63 13.75 -28.29 9.28
CA LEU A 63 12.53 -27.50 9.39
C LEU A 63 12.80 -26.15 10.03
N LYS A 64 13.57 -26.13 11.13
CA LYS A 64 13.86 -24.89 11.85
C LYS A 64 14.80 -23.95 11.09
N ARG A 65 15.67 -24.49 10.22
CA ARG A 65 16.63 -23.71 9.44
C ARG A 65 16.05 -23.19 8.12
N ALA A 66 15.06 -23.88 7.58
CA ALA A 66 14.36 -23.49 6.37
C ALA A 66 13.80 -22.07 6.48
N ASP A 67 13.57 -21.42 5.34
CA ASP A 67 12.88 -20.14 5.33
C ASP A 67 11.39 -20.30 5.67
N ILE A 68 10.84 -21.50 5.43
CA ILE A 68 9.55 -21.95 5.93
C ILE A 68 9.59 -23.47 6.17
N GLY A 69 9.40 -23.90 7.40
CA GLY A 69 9.19 -25.30 7.78
C GLY A 69 7.71 -25.68 7.74
N VAL A 70 7.38 -26.81 7.11
CA VAL A 70 6.01 -27.34 7.01
C VAL A 70 5.96 -28.73 7.63
N ALA A 71 5.13 -28.93 8.65
CA ALA A 71 4.95 -30.20 9.34
C ALA A 71 3.58 -30.83 9.07
N MET A 72 3.53 -32.17 9.14
CA MET A 72 2.29 -32.95 9.06
C MET A 72 1.55 -32.93 10.41
N GLY A 73 0.24 -32.71 10.38
CA GLY A 73 -0.60 -32.56 11.57
C GLY A 73 -0.94 -33.90 12.22
N ILE A 74 -1.14 -34.96 11.44
CA ILE A 74 -1.52 -36.29 11.95
C ILE A 74 -0.27 -37.18 12.06
N ALA A 75 0.45 -37.39 10.96
CA ALA A 75 1.64 -38.24 10.92
C ALA A 75 2.87 -37.61 11.61
N GLY A 76 2.89 -36.28 11.77
CA GLY A 76 4.05 -35.57 12.31
C GLY A 76 4.24 -35.76 13.81
N SER A 77 5.50 -35.96 14.21
CA SER A 77 5.94 -35.93 15.60
C SER A 77 5.80 -34.53 16.22
N ASP A 78 5.63 -34.44 17.54
CA ASP A 78 5.52 -33.16 18.24
C ASP A 78 6.77 -32.30 18.07
N ALA A 79 7.94 -32.93 17.98
CA ALA A 79 9.20 -32.23 17.72
C ALA A 79 9.24 -31.60 16.31
N ALA A 80 8.63 -32.22 15.30
CA ALA A 80 8.54 -31.66 13.96
C ALA A 80 7.53 -30.50 13.92
N LYS A 81 6.35 -30.67 14.55
CA LYS A 81 5.30 -29.65 14.64
C LYS A 81 5.78 -28.38 15.36
N ASN A 82 6.52 -28.52 16.45
CA ASN A 82 7.07 -27.39 17.21
C ASN A 82 8.26 -26.71 16.50
N ALA A 83 8.92 -27.41 15.57
CA ALA A 83 10.03 -26.86 14.79
C ALA A 83 9.58 -26.12 13.53
N ALA A 84 8.42 -26.49 12.97
CA ALA A 84 7.86 -25.92 11.76
C ALA A 84 7.14 -24.58 11.98
N ASP A 85 7.02 -23.79 10.92
CA ASP A 85 6.28 -22.51 10.90
C ASP A 85 4.83 -22.68 10.46
N MET A 86 4.53 -23.77 9.74
CA MET A 86 3.21 -24.13 9.24
C MET A 86 2.91 -25.61 9.50
N ILE A 87 1.67 -25.92 9.88
CA ILE A 87 1.21 -27.29 10.14
C ILE A 87 0.04 -27.61 9.21
N LEU A 88 0.13 -28.73 8.49
CA LEU A 88 -0.95 -29.26 7.66
C LEU A 88 -1.85 -30.16 8.50
N LEU A 89 -2.95 -29.62 9.03
CA LEU A 89 -3.83 -30.34 9.95
C LEU A 89 -4.46 -31.61 9.35
N ASP A 90 -4.64 -31.65 8.04
CA ASP A 90 -5.28 -32.73 7.28
C ASP A 90 -4.29 -33.67 6.58
N ASP A 91 -2.98 -33.48 6.77
CA ASP A 91 -1.91 -34.21 6.08
C ASP A 91 -1.99 -34.16 4.54
N ASN A 92 -2.72 -33.19 3.98
CA ASN A 92 -2.87 -33.06 2.54
C ASN A 92 -1.71 -32.25 1.94
N PHE A 93 -0.83 -32.93 1.21
CA PHE A 93 0.31 -32.29 0.56
C PHE A 93 -0.10 -31.27 -0.53
N ALA A 94 -1.32 -31.37 -1.08
CA ALA A 94 -1.84 -30.39 -2.04
C ALA A 94 -1.97 -28.97 -1.42
N SER A 95 -2.09 -28.87 -0.10
CA SER A 95 -2.12 -27.59 0.62
C SER A 95 -0.86 -26.74 0.40
N ILE A 96 0.28 -27.35 0.05
CA ILE A 96 1.50 -26.61 -0.30
C ILE A 96 1.31 -25.87 -1.63
N VAL A 97 0.65 -26.48 -2.61
CA VAL A 97 0.35 -25.84 -3.90
C VAL A 97 -0.54 -24.62 -3.68
N THR A 98 -1.59 -24.79 -2.88
CA THR A 98 -2.47 -23.68 -2.45
C THR A 98 -1.70 -22.60 -1.68
N GLY A 99 -0.79 -23.00 -0.78
CA GLY A 99 0.05 -22.08 -0.03
C GLY A 99 0.97 -21.24 -0.92
N VAL A 100 1.57 -21.85 -1.95
CA VAL A 100 2.37 -21.13 -2.95
C VAL A 100 1.51 -20.18 -3.77
N GLU A 101 0.31 -20.59 -4.17
CA GLU A 101 -0.65 -19.73 -4.88
C GLU A 101 -1.02 -18.50 -4.05
N GLN A 102 -1.45 -18.71 -2.79
CA GLN A 102 -1.84 -17.63 -1.88
C GLN A 102 -0.65 -16.73 -1.52
N GLY A 103 0.54 -17.31 -1.34
CA GLY A 103 1.77 -16.55 -1.07
C GLY A 103 2.17 -15.63 -2.23
N ARG A 104 1.98 -16.07 -3.48
CA ARG A 104 2.20 -15.23 -4.67
C ARG A 104 1.11 -14.16 -4.79
N LEU A 105 -0.15 -14.52 -4.58
CA LEU A 105 -1.28 -13.61 -4.64
C LEU A 105 -1.16 -12.46 -3.62
N ILE A 106 -0.92 -12.80 -2.35
CA ILE A 106 -0.80 -11.79 -1.29
C ILE A 106 0.39 -10.87 -1.52
N PHE A 107 1.50 -11.37 -2.06
CA PHE A 107 2.65 -10.53 -2.37
C PHE A 107 2.31 -9.46 -3.42
N ASP A 108 1.61 -9.82 -4.49
CA ASP A 108 1.17 -8.84 -5.49
C ASP A 108 0.09 -7.89 -4.97
N ASN A 109 -0.81 -8.37 -4.14
CA ASN A 109 -1.85 -7.54 -3.53
C ASN A 109 -1.29 -6.57 -2.49
N LEU A 110 -0.27 -6.97 -1.72
CA LEU A 110 0.44 -6.07 -0.81
C LEU A 110 1.13 -4.93 -1.57
N LYS A 111 1.66 -5.18 -2.78
CA LYS A 111 2.18 -4.08 -3.62
C LYS A 111 1.10 -3.08 -3.97
N LYS A 112 -0.12 -3.53 -4.28
CA LYS A 112 -1.27 -2.66 -4.60
C LYS A 112 -1.66 -1.82 -3.38
N SER A 113 -1.80 -2.47 -2.23
CA SER A 113 -2.14 -1.84 -0.95
C SER A 113 -1.09 -0.80 -0.53
N ILE A 114 0.20 -1.16 -0.56
CA ILE A 114 1.28 -0.23 -0.25
C ILE A 114 1.30 0.93 -1.25
N ALA A 115 1.16 0.67 -2.54
CA ALA A 115 1.20 1.71 -3.55
C ALA A 115 0.06 2.73 -3.41
N TYR A 116 -1.12 2.29 -2.94
CA TYR A 116 -2.27 3.12 -2.57
C TYR A 116 -1.93 4.02 -1.37
N THR A 117 -1.49 3.42 -0.26
CA THR A 117 -1.16 4.17 0.96
C THR A 117 -0.03 5.17 0.75
N LEU A 118 0.97 4.86 -0.10
CA LEU A 118 2.07 5.79 -0.37
C LEU A 118 1.62 7.01 -1.20
N THR A 119 0.61 6.90 -2.07
CA THR A 119 0.19 8.00 -2.97
C THR A 119 -0.19 9.26 -2.21
N LYS A 120 -0.99 9.12 -1.14
CA LYS A 120 -1.54 10.24 -0.35
C LYS A 120 -0.51 10.97 0.51
N ASN A 121 0.66 10.39 0.77
CA ASN A 121 1.68 11.08 1.56
C ASN A 121 2.14 12.39 0.88
N ILE A 122 2.00 12.49 -0.45
CA ILE A 122 2.37 13.70 -1.22
C ILE A 122 1.35 14.83 -1.04
N PRO A 123 0.03 14.65 -1.26
CA PRO A 123 -0.95 15.67 -0.92
C PRO A 123 -1.03 15.97 0.58
N GLU A 124 -0.55 15.09 1.47
CA GLU A 124 -0.41 15.41 2.89
C GLU A 124 0.82 16.28 3.21
N LEU A 125 1.96 16.02 2.56
CA LEU A 125 3.21 16.76 2.79
C LEU A 125 3.26 18.12 2.09
N THR A 126 2.75 18.19 0.86
CA THR A 126 2.83 19.39 0.02
C THR A 126 2.17 20.64 0.63
N PRO A 127 1.05 20.57 1.38
CA PRO A 127 0.52 21.68 2.18
C PRO A 127 1.55 22.35 3.07
N TYR A 128 2.36 21.57 3.80
CA TYR A 128 3.38 22.09 4.71
C TYR A 128 4.53 22.73 3.95
N LEU A 129 4.93 22.14 2.82
CA LEU A 129 5.97 22.73 1.97
C LEU A 129 5.54 24.10 1.44
N ILE A 130 4.30 24.23 0.94
CA ILE A 130 3.78 25.52 0.44
C ILE A 130 3.52 26.50 1.59
N TYR A 131 3.01 26.03 2.73
CA TYR A 131 2.87 26.83 3.95
C TYR A 131 4.21 27.45 4.40
N ILE A 132 5.32 26.70 4.36
CA ILE A 132 6.65 27.22 4.73
C ILE A 132 7.22 28.13 3.64
N THR A 133 7.22 27.68 2.38
CA THR A 133 7.92 28.37 1.28
C THR A 133 7.19 29.61 0.77
N ALA A 134 5.86 29.55 0.64
CA ALA A 134 5.02 30.64 0.15
C ALA A 134 4.33 31.41 1.29
N SER A 135 4.46 30.97 2.54
CA SER A 135 3.85 31.61 3.72
C SER A 135 2.34 31.87 3.55
N VAL A 136 1.62 30.87 3.01
CA VAL A 136 0.15 30.86 2.93
C VAL A 136 -0.48 30.33 4.23
N PRO A 137 -1.76 30.60 4.52
CA PRO A 137 -2.47 29.93 5.62
C PRO A 137 -2.44 28.40 5.46
N LEU A 138 -2.29 27.66 6.55
CA LEU A 138 -2.09 26.21 6.50
C LEU A 138 -3.24 25.52 5.72
N PRO A 139 -2.96 24.78 4.62
CA PRO A 139 -4.03 24.14 3.84
C PRO A 139 -4.59 22.87 4.48
N LEU A 140 -3.77 22.11 5.20
CA LEU A 140 -4.15 20.84 5.81
C LEU A 140 -3.54 20.72 7.22
N GLY A 141 -4.35 20.34 8.20
CA GLY A 141 -3.93 20.22 9.59
C GLY A 141 -3.37 18.84 9.95
N CYS A 142 -2.61 18.77 11.05
CA CYS A 142 -2.08 17.48 11.53
C CYS A 142 -3.20 16.51 11.93
N ILE A 143 -4.27 17.01 12.55
CA ILE A 143 -5.41 16.19 13.00
C ILE A 143 -6.14 15.58 11.79
N THR A 144 -6.35 16.36 10.73
CA THR A 144 -6.99 15.85 9.50
C THR A 144 -6.14 14.80 8.82
N ILE A 145 -4.80 14.93 8.83
CA ILE A 145 -3.89 13.86 8.34
C ILE A 145 -4.09 12.57 9.14
N LEU A 146 -4.17 12.65 10.47
CA LEU A 146 -4.38 11.45 11.30
C LEU A 146 -5.68 10.73 10.97
N PHE A 147 -6.75 11.45 10.62
CA PHE A 147 -8.01 10.82 10.19
C PHE A 147 -7.89 10.13 8.83
N ILE A 148 -7.12 10.69 7.89
CA ILE A 148 -6.82 10.04 6.60
C ILE A 148 -6.03 8.75 6.86
N GLU A 149 -4.90 8.86 7.56
CA GLU A 149 -3.96 7.76 7.83
C GLU A 149 -4.57 6.62 8.66
N LEU A 150 -5.33 6.96 9.71
CA LEU A 150 -5.75 6.01 10.73
C LEU A 150 -7.23 5.64 10.70
N CYS A 151 -8.02 6.25 9.81
CA CYS A 151 -9.45 5.97 9.75
C CYS A 151 -9.92 5.70 8.33
N THR A 152 -9.88 6.70 7.46
CA THR A 152 -10.64 6.64 6.22
C THR A 152 -10.00 5.74 5.16
N ASP A 153 -8.66 5.67 5.11
CA ASP A 153 -7.92 4.86 4.14
C ASP A 153 -7.50 3.45 4.60
N ILE A 154 -7.67 3.12 5.89
CA ILE A 154 -7.35 1.77 6.40
C ILE A 154 -8.21 0.73 5.67
N PHE A 155 -9.51 0.96 5.58
CA PHE A 155 -10.39 -0.07 5.06
C PHE A 155 -10.24 -0.27 3.53
N PRO A 156 -10.16 0.80 2.70
CA PRO A 156 -9.81 0.67 1.28
C PRO A 156 -8.46 -0.01 1.04
N SER A 157 -7.41 0.33 1.80
CA SER A 157 -6.09 -0.29 1.63
C SER A 157 -6.08 -1.78 1.95
N VAL A 158 -6.80 -2.20 3.01
CA VAL A 158 -6.95 -3.62 3.38
C VAL A 158 -7.80 -4.36 2.35
N SER A 159 -8.81 -3.72 1.76
CA SER A 159 -9.68 -4.35 0.76
C SER A 159 -8.94 -4.83 -0.50
N LEU A 160 -7.80 -4.22 -0.83
CA LEU A 160 -6.93 -4.62 -1.94
C LEU A 160 -6.25 -5.97 -1.69
N ALA A 161 -6.17 -6.44 -0.45
CA ALA A 161 -5.68 -7.79 -0.13
C ALA A 161 -6.58 -8.90 -0.69
N TYR A 162 -7.86 -8.61 -0.91
CA TYR A 162 -8.88 -9.55 -1.43
C TYR A 162 -8.96 -9.56 -2.97
N GLU A 163 -8.10 -8.82 -3.65
CA GLU A 163 -8.12 -8.76 -5.11
C GLU A 163 -7.63 -10.09 -5.72
N ARG A 164 -8.23 -10.50 -6.84
CA ARG A 164 -7.85 -11.76 -7.52
C ARG A 164 -6.60 -11.55 -8.39
N ALA A 165 -5.92 -12.66 -8.70
CA ALA A 165 -4.79 -12.66 -9.62
C ALA A 165 -5.20 -12.12 -11.00
N GLU A 166 -4.29 -11.34 -11.62
CA GLU A 166 -4.48 -10.77 -12.96
C GLU A 166 -4.05 -11.74 -14.08
N SER A 167 -3.26 -12.75 -13.75
CA SER A 167 -2.76 -13.76 -14.67
C SER A 167 -2.62 -15.08 -13.94
N ASP A 168 -2.32 -16.14 -14.68
CA ASP A 168 -2.04 -17.43 -14.08
C ASP A 168 -0.69 -17.41 -13.32
N ILE A 169 -0.78 -17.14 -12.01
CA ILE A 169 0.37 -16.95 -11.14
C ILE A 169 1.13 -18.25 -10.88
N MET A 170 0.53 -19.42 -11.11
CA MET A 170 1.16 -20.71 -10.83
C MET A 170 2.11 -21.15 -11.95
N HIS A 171 1.88 -20.67 -13.18
CA HIS A 171 2.74 -20.93 -14.33
C HIS A 171 3.92 -19.94 -14.47
N LEU A 172 4.03 -18.97 -13.55
CA LEU A 172 5.17 -18.05 -13.50
C LEU A 172 6.34 -18.65 -12.69
N LYS A 173 7.56 -18.26 -13.04
CA LYS A 173 8.75 -18.60 -12.24
C LYS A 173 8.68 -17.92 -10.86
N PRO A 174 9.27 -18.52 -9.81
CA PRO A 174 9.42 -17.84 -8.52
C PRO A 174 10.12 -16.49 -8.66
N ARG A 175 9.69 -15.50 -7.88
CA ARG A 175 10.29 -14.16 -7.88
C ARG A 175 11.76 -14.20 -7.50
N ASN A 176 12.55 -13.27 -8.04
CA ASN A 176 13.93 -13.10 -7.61
C ASN A 176 13.98 -12.19 -6.37
N PRO A 177 14.45 -12.66 -5.19
CA PRO A 177 14.44 -11.85 -3.96
C PRO A 177 15.26 -10.56 -4.03
N ARG A 178 16.28 -10.50 -4.91
CA ARG A 178 17.17 -9.34 -5.03
C ARG A 178 16.62 -8.26 -5.96
N ARG A 179 15.95 -8.67 -7.05
CA ARG A 179 15.41 -7.78 -8.08
C ARG A 179 13.94 -7.44 -7.86
N ASP A 180 13.11 -8.44 -7.55
CA ASP A 180 11.66 -8.31 -7.42
C ASP A 180 11.27 -8.00 -5.98
N ARG A 181 11.62 -6.79 -5.52
CA ARG A 181 11.27 -6.32 -4.17
C ARG A 181 9.79 -5.95 -4.09
N LEU A 182 9.31 -5.77 -2.87
CA LEU A 182 7.92 -5.37 -2.61
C LEU A 182 7.69 -3.92 -3.08
N VAL A 183 8.57 -3.00 -2.67
CA VAL A 183 8.58 -1.62 -3.14
C VAL A 183 9.81 -1.41 -4.01
N ASN A 184 9.57 -1.06 -5.27
CA ASN A 184 10.61 -0.71 -6.24
C ASN A 184 10.56 0.78 -6.54
N GLU A 185 11.68 1.36 -6.97
CA GLU A 185 11.76 2.77 -7.34
C GLU A 185 10.70 3.22 -8.37
N PRO A 186 10.39 2.45 -9.45
CA PRO A 186 9.35 2.86 -10.39
C PRO A 186 7.96 2.89 -9.77
N LEU A 187 7.68 2.01 -8.79
CA LEU A 187 6.41 2.01 -8.08
C LEU A 187 6.29 3.25 -7.19
N ALA A 188 7.36 3.58 -6.45
CA ALA A 188 7.40 4.77 -5.62
C ALA A 188 7.33 6.06 -6.46
N ALA A 189 8.08 6.15 -7.55
CA ALA A 189 8.07 7.31 -8.44
C ALA A 189 6.70 7.53 -9.09
N TYR A 190 6.04 6.46 -9.51
CA TYR A 190 4.68 6.50 -10.04
C TYR A 190 3.66 6.96 -8.99
N SER A 191 3.68 6.34 -7.79
CA SER A 191 2.74 6.71 -6.72
C SER A 191 2.96 8.12 -6.21
N TYR A 192 4.21 8.51 -5.92
CA TYR A 192 4.50 9.81 -5.34
C TYR A 192 4.42 10.95 -6.37
N PHE A 193 5.21 10.87 -7.44
CA PHE A 193 5.43 12.04 -8.30
C PHE A 193 4.42 12.15 -9.45
N GLN A 194 3.65 11.11 -9.75
CA GLN A 194 2.61 11.19 -10.78
C GLN A 194 1.23 11.27 -10.14
N ILE A 195 0.77 10.19 -9.49
CA ILE A 195 -0.58 10.17 -8.92
C ILE A 195 -0.67 11.11 -7.71
N GLY A 196 0.28 11.04 -6.79
CA GLY A 196 0.34 11.92 -5.62
C GLY A 196 0.42 13.40 -6.00
N ALA A 197 1.15 13.73 -7.07
CA ALA A 197 1.19 15.09 -7.61
C ALA A 197 -0.20 15.56 -8.11
N ILE A 198 -0.93 14.71 -8.85
CA ILE A 198 -2.29 15.05 -9.30
C ILE A 198 -3.22 15.25 -8.10
N GLN A 199 -3.11 14.43 -7.05
CA GLN A 199 -3.87 14.61 -5.81
C GLN A 199 -3.52 15.92 -5.10
N SER A 200 -2.23 16.29 -5.03
CA SER A 200 -1.80 17.58 -4.49
C SER A 200 -2.42 18.74 -5.27
N PHE A 201 -2.39 18.68 -6.60
CA PHE A 201 -3.01 19.72 -7.44
C PHE A 201 -4.53 19.81 -7.21
N ALA A 202 -5.22 18.68 -7.02
CA ALA A 202 -6.64 18.66 -6.68
C ALA A 202 -6.89 19.36 -5.34
N GLY A 203 -6.15 19.01 -4.30
CA GLY A 203 -6.27 19.62 -2.96
C GLY A 203 -5.96 21.11 -2.95
N PHE A 204 -4.91 21.56 -3.64
CA PHE A 204 -4.61 22.99 -3.77
C PHE A 204 -5.66 23.74 -4.57
N THR A 205 -6.23 23.12 -5.61
CA THR A 205 -7.32 23.73 -6.38
C THR A 205 -8.53 23.97 -5.47
N ASP A 206 -8.92 22.98 -4.67
CA ASP A 206 -10.05 23.11 -3.75
C ASP A 206 -9.78 24.10 -2.62
N TYR A 207 -8.55 24.11 -2.08
CA TYR A 207 -8.09 25.13 -1.12
C TYR A 207 -8.24 26.55 -1.67
N PHE A 208 -7.75 26.83 -2.88
CA PHE A 208 -7.84 28.16 -3.46
C PHE A 208 -9.26 28.53 -3.86
N VAL A 209 -10.10 27.55 -4.27
CA VAL A 209 -11.52 27.78 -4.54
C VAL A 209 -12.26 28.16 -3.24
N ALA A 210 -12.04 27.43 -2.15
CA ALA A 210 -12.65 27.72 -0.85
C ALA A 210 -12.21 29.09 -0.31
N MET A 211 -10.92 29.41 -0.41
CA MET A 211 -10.38 30.72 -0.01
C MET A 211 -10.96 31.86 -0.86
N ALA A 212 -10.98 31.72 -2.19
CA ALA A 212 -11.46 32.77 -3.08
C ALA A 212 -12.97 33.04 -2.95
N GLN A 213 -13.78 31.99 -2.75
CA GLN A 213 -15.22 32.13 -2.53
C GLN A 213 -15.56 32.82 -1.20
N GLU A 214 -14.68 32.73 -0.21
CA GLU A 214 -14.83 33.37 1.10
C GLU A 214 -14.07 34.71 1.20
N GLY A 215 -13.55 35.23 0.08
CA GLY A 215 -12.98 36.58 0.01
C GLY A 215 -11.46 36.69 -0.08
N TRP A 216 -10.75 35.57 -0.03
CA TRP A 216 -9.29 35.52 -0.01
C TRP A 216 -8.75 35.08 -1.37
N TRP A 217 -8.38 36.05 -2.20
CA TRP A 217 -7.87 35.73 -3.53
C TRP A 217 -6.50 35.05 -3.44
N PRO A 218 -6.14 34.16 -4.39
CA PRO A 218 -4.89 33.40 -4.33
C PRO A 218 -3.64 34.28 -4.20
N LEU A 219 -3.64 35.47 -4.83
CA LEU A 219 -2.53 36.41 -4.74
C LEU A 219 -2.38 37.03 -3.34
N LEU A 220 -3.50 37.30 -2.65
CA LEU A 220 -3.50 37.82 -1.27
C LEU A 220 -3.04 36.76 -0.27
N CYS A 221 -3.26 35.47 -0.56
CA CYS A 221 -2.88 34.38 0.32
C CYS A 221 -1.36 34.25 0.46
N LEU A 222 -0.57 34.70 -0.53
CA LEU A 222 0.89 34.62 -0.51
C LEU A 222 1.46 35.56 0.56
N GLY A 223 2.27 35.02 1.47
CA GLY A 223 2.84 35.81 2.58
C GLY A 223 1.84 36.21 3.67
N LEU A 224 0.60 35.72 3.63
CA LEU A 224 -0.46 36.07 4.58
C LEU A 224 -0.26 35.43 5.96
N ARG A 225 0.47 34.32 6.04
CA ARG A 225 0.63 33.49 7.25
C ARG A 225 0.96 34.27 8.53
N PRO A 226 1.96 35.18 8.58
CA PRO A 226 2.29 35.88 9.81
C PRO A 226 1.12 36.72 10.36
N ARG A 227 0.33 37.33 9.47
CA ARG A 227 -0.85 38.14 9.85
C ARG A 227 -2.07 37.27 10.12
N TRP A 228 -2.18 36.15 9.41
CA TRP A 228 -3.27 35.19 9.59
C TRP A 228 -3.25 34.59 11.00
N GLU A 229 -2.07 34.17 11.44
CA GLU A 229 -1.82 33.48 12.71
C GLU A 229 -1.63 34.43 13.90
N ASP A 230 -1.50 35.75 13.66
CA ASP A 230 -1.38 36.73 14.73
C ASP A 230 -2.70 36.84 15.51
N THR A 231 -2.64 36.53 16.80
CA THR A 231 -3.77 36.60 17.72
C THR A 231 -4.14 38.02 18.12
N HIS A 232 -3.24 38.99 17.91
CA HIS A 232 -3.47 40.40 18.20
C HIS A 232 -4.16 41.14 17.05
N GLU A 233 -4.00 40.67 15.81
CA GLU A 233 -4.64 41.23 14.61
C GLU A 233 -6.12 40.79 14.53
N GLN A 234 -7.04 41.68 14.91
CA GLN A 234 -8.49 41.41 14.89
C GLN A 234 -9.21 42.01 13.67
N GLU A 235 -8.51 42.79 12.83
CA GLU A 235 -9.10 43.52 11.70
C GLU A 235 -8.35 43.22 10.40
N LEU A 236 -8.01 41.95 10.15
CA LEU A 236 -7.31 41.56 8.92
C LEU A 236 -8.25 41.73 7.72
N GLN A 237 -7.80 42.51 6.75
CA GLN A 237 -8.59 42.82 5.55
C GLN A 237 -8.45 41.72 4.49
N ASP A 238 -9.58 41.28 3.93
CA ASP A 238 -9.63 40.37 2.77
C ASP A 238 -9.55 41.14 1.43
N SER A 239 -9.70 40.43 0.30
CA SER A 239 -9.62 41.05 -1.03
C SER A 239 -10.86 41.89 -1.40
N TYR A 240 -11.99 41.68 -0.72
CA TYR A 240 -13.21 42.47 -0.90
C TYR A 240 -13.27 43.67 0.06
N GLY A 241 -12.28 43.80 0.95
CA GLY A 241 -12.19 44.88 1.92
C GLY A 241 -12.90 44.61 3.24
N GLN A 242 -13.36 43.38 3.50
CA GLN A 242 -13.98 42.99 4.78
C GLN A 242 -12.92 42.77 5.84
N GLN A 243 -13.24 43.09 7.10
CA GLN A 243 -12.36 42.87 8.24
C GLN A 243 -12.71 41.57 8.95
N TRP A 244 -11.69 40.73 9.20
CA TRP A 244 -11.84 39.41 9.80
C TRP A 244 -11.13 39.32 11.15
N THR A 245 -11.87 38.87 12.16
CA THR A 245 -11.35 38.55 13.49
C THR A 245 -10.53 37.25 13.48
N PHE A 246 -9.68 37.05 14.48
CA PHE A 246 -8.84 35.84 14.58
C PHE A 246 -9.69 34.55 14.60
N GLU A 247 -10.79 34.53 15.35
CA GLU A 247 -11.69 33.37 15.43
C GLU A 247 -12.33 33.06 14.06
N GLN A 248 -12.81 34.07 13.33
CA GLN A 248 -13.39 33.85 12.00
C GLN A 248 -12.35 33.28 11.02
N ARG A 249 -11.12 33.80 11.03
CA ARG A 249 -10.02 33.27 10.21
C ARG A 249 -9.67 31.84 10.58
N ARG A 250 -9.68 31.51 11.87
CA ARG A 250 -9.43 30.16 12.37
C ARG A 250 -10.48 29.17 11.88
N TYR A 251 -11.76 29.54 11.92
CA TYR A 251 -12.84 28.71 11.36
C TYR A 251 -12.70 28.54 9.84
N GLN A 252 -12.28 29.59 9.13
CA GLN A 252 -11.97 29.50 7.69
C GLN A 252 -10.79 28.56 7.43
N GLN A 253 -9.76 28.58 8.28
CA GLN A 253 -8.62 27.67 8.18
C GLN A 253 -9.03 26.20 8.43
N TYR A 254 -9.95 25.95 9.35
CA TYR A 254 -10.52 24.61 9.56
C TYR A 254 -11.38 24.15 8.36
N THR A 255 -12.07 25.09 7.73
CA THR A 255 -12.76 24.83 6.45
C THR A 255 -11.77 24.43 5.38
N CYS A 256 -10.62 25.12 5.28
CA CYS A 256 -9.52 24.76 4.38
C CYS A 256 -9.00 23.33 4.63
N TYR A 257 -8.81 22.94 5.89
CA TYR A 257 -8.41 21.58 6.23
C TYR A 257 -9.42 20.55 5.73
N THR A 258 -10.71 20.85 5.88
CA THR A 258 -11.79 19.94 5.52
C THR A 258 -11.95 19.79 4.01
N VAL A 259 -11.87 20.88 3.25
CA VAL A 259 -11.92 20.80 1.77
C VAL A 259 -10.71 20.06 1.21
N PHE A 260 -9.51 20.31 1.75
CA PHE A 260 -8.31 19.60 1.33
C PHE A 260 -8.39 18.11 1.67
N PHE A 261 -8.90 17.77 2.87
CA PHE A 261 -9.18 16.41 3.29
C PHE A 261 -10.13 15.70 2.31
N ILE A 262 -11.28 16.30 1.98
CA ILE A 262 -12.25 15.71 1.04
C ILE A 262 -11.68 15.60 -0.37
N SER A 263 -10.84 16.55 -0.79
CA SER A 263 -10.10 16.45 -2.04
C SER A 263 -9.19 15.23 -2.11
N ILE A 264 -8.49 14.89 -1.02
CA ILE A 264 -7.72 13.66 -0.92
C ILE A 264 -8.66 12.45 -0.99
N GLU A 265 -9.72 12.39 -0.19
CA GLU A 265 -10.65 11.26 -0.18
C GLU A 265 -11.26 10.98 -1.56
N MET A 266 -11.73 12.03 -2.25
CA MET A 266 -12.32 11.90 -3.58
C MET A 266 -11.31 11.39 -4.61
N CYS A 267 -10.06 11.85 -4.55
CA CYS A 267 -9.00 11.33 -5.41
C CYS A 267 -8.57 9.91 -5.02
N GLN A 268 -8.66 9.54 -3.75
CA GLN A 268 -8.37 8.21 -3.25
C GLN A 268 -9.39 7.17 -3.73
N ILE A 269 -10.66 7.55 -3.95
CA ILE A 269 -11.63 6.69 -4.63
C ILE A 269 -11.14 6.32 -6.04
N ALA A 270 -10.56 7.28 -6.77
CA ALA A 270 -9.93 6.98 -8.06
C ALA A 270 -8.65 6.15 -7.90
N ASP A 271 -7.81 6.45 -6.91
CA ASP A 271 -6.56 5.71 -6.66
C ASP A 271 -6.84 4.23 -6.33
N VAL A 272 -7.75 3.93 -5.39
CA VAL A 272 -8.07 2.54 -5.01
C VAL A 272 -8.56 1.74 -6.21
N LEU A 273 -9.32 2.37 -7.10
CA LEU A 273 -9.79 1.74 -8.33
C LEU A 273 -8.62 1.44 -9.28
N ILE A 274 -7.74 2.40 -9.55
CA ILE A 274 -6.59 2.13 -10.43
C ILE A 274 -5.63 1.10 -9.83
N ARG A 275 -5.51 1.00 -8.50
CA ARG A 275 -4.64 0.02 -7.83
C ARG A 275 -5.19 -1.40 -7.84
N LYS A 276 -6.47 -1.63 -8.19
CA LYS A 276 -7.02 -3.00 -8.36
C LYS A 276 -6.22 -3.81 -9.37
N THR A 277 -5.74 -3.17 -10.43
CA THR A 277 -4.97 -3.84 -11.48
C THR A 277 -3.63 -3.16 -11.70
N ARG A 278 -2.59 -3.94 -11.97
CA ARG A 278 -1.26 -3.42 -12.33
C ARG A 278 -1.05 -3.40 -13.84
N ARG A 279 -1.65 -4.36 -14.55
CA ARG A 279 -1.51 -4.53 -16.01
C ARG A 279 -2.85 -4.63 -16.73
N LEU A 280 -3.84 -5.34 -16.19
CA LEU A 280 -5.15 -5.48 -16.82
C LEU A 280 -5.95 -4.17 -16.76
N SER A 281 -6.83 -3.94 -17.74
CA SER A 281 -7.79 -2.83 -17.64
C SER A 281 -8.80 -3.10 -16.54
N LEU A 282 -9.29 -2.04 -15.90
CA LEU A 282 -10.41 -2.10 -14.98
C LEU A 282 -11.66 -2.74 -15.58
N LEU A 283 -11.90 -2.54 -16.88
CA LEU A 283 -13.04 -3.16 -17.58
C LEU A 283 -12.89 -4.67 -17.77
N GLN A 284 -11.65 -5.16 -17.92
CA GLN A 284 -11.38 -6.59 -18.08
C GLN A 284 -11.47 -7.33 -16.74
N GLN A 285 -10.94 -6.72 -15.67
CA GLN A 285 -10.99 -7.30 -14.33
C GLN A 285 -12.40 -7.21 -13.72
N GLY A 286 -13.11 -6.10 -14.00
CA GLY A 286 -14.43 -5.77 -13.47
C GLY A 286 -14.36 -4.90 -12.21
N LEU A 287 -15.06 -3.77 -12.22
CA LEU A 287 -15.07 -2.78 -11.12
C LEU A 287 -15.64 -3.35 -9.81
N PHE A 288 -16.78 -4.05 -9.88
CA PHE A 288 -17.57 -4.45 -8.71
C PHE A 288 -17.40 -5.91 -8.28
N ARG A 289 -16.42 -6.64 -8.85
CA ARG A 289 -16.18 -8.05 -8.51
C ARG A 289 -15.64 -8.25 -7.09
N ASN A 290 -14.84 -7.30 -6.62
CA ASN A 290 -14.38 -7.26 -5.23
C ASN A 290 -15.40 -6.48 -4.40
N HIS A 291 -16.34 -7.18 -3.76
CA HIS A 291 -17.38 -6.57 -2.95
C HIS A 291 -16.83 -5.87 -1.70
N ILE A 292 -15.76 -6.40 -1.10
CA ILE A 292 -15.12 -5.79 0.08
C ILE A 292 -14.60 -4.40 -0.25
N LEU A 293 -13.99 -4.23 -1.44
CA LEU A 293 -13.51 -2.93 -1.89
C LEU A 293 -14.64 -1.91 -2.09
N VAL A 294 -15.78 -2.34 -2.64
CA VAL A 294 -16.93 -1.44 -2.82
C VAL A 294 -17.50 -1.01 -1.47
N ILE A 295 -17.63 -1.94 -0.52
CA ILE A 295 -18.06 -1.65 0.85
C ILE A 295 -17.05 -0.69 1.51
N ALA A 296 -15.76 -0.86 1.25
CA ALA A 296 -14.72 0.01 1.79
C ALA A 296 -14.81 1.44 1.25
N ILE A 297 -15.07 1.63 -0.05
CA ILE A 297 -15.31 2.96 -0.64
C ILE A 297 -16.55 3.62 -0.01
N VAL A 298 -17.66 2.88 0.14
CA VAL A 298 -18.88 3.41 0.76
C VAL A 298 -18.63 3.80 2.21
N PHE A 299 -17.88 2.98 2.95
CA PHE A 299 -17.49 3.28 4.33
C PHE A 299 -16.63 4.53 4.41
N GLN A 300 -15.62 4.67 3.55
CA GLN A 300 -14.74 5.84 3.45
C GLN A 300 -15.55 7.12 3.24
N VAL A 301 -16.46 7.15 2.26
CA VAL A 301 -17.32 8.33 2.02
C VAL A 301 -18.27 8.58 3.20
N SER A 302 -18.81 7.53 3.81
CA SER A 302 -19.71 7.65 4.95
C SER A 302 -19.02 8.26 6.19
N ILE A 303 -17.78 7.85 6.48
CA ILE A 303 -17.01 8.41 7.58
C ILE A 303 -16.57 9.85 7.28
N GLY A 304 -16.19 10.17 6.04
CA GLY A 304 -15.92 11.54 5.60
C GLY A 304 -17.13 12.46 5.78
N CYS A 305 -18.31 12.01 5.35
CA CYS A 305 -19.58 12.71 5.58
C CYS A 305 -19.88 12.90 7.08
N PHE A 306 -19.64 11.88 7.91
CA PHE A 306 -19.84 11.98 9.36
C PHE A 306 -18.90 13.03 9.97
N LEU A 307 -17.62 13.04 9.61
CA LEU A 307 -16.65 14.02 10.12
C LEU A 307 -17.01 15.45 9.71
N CYS A 308 -17.50 15.65 8.48
CA CYS A 308 -17.88 16.98 7.99
C CYS A 308 -19.18 17.51 8.61
N TYR A 309 -20.21 16.66 8.74
CA TYR A 309 -21.57 17.12 9.01
C TYR A 309 -22.10 16.79 10.42
N CYS A 310 -21.35 16.04 11.22
CA CYS A 310 -21.76 15.76 12.60
C CYS A 310 -21.62 17.03 13.48
N PRO A 311 -22.66 17.39 14.25
CA PRO A 311 -22.62 18.57 15.11
C PRO A 311 -21.56 18.40 16.21
N GLY A 312 -20.74 19.43 16.41
CA GLY A 312 -19.66 19.45 17.41
C GLY A 312 -18.27 19.17 16.85
N MET A 313 -18.16 18.63 15.62
CA MET A 313 -16.88 18.34 14.96
C MET A 313 -15.95 19.56 14.79
N PRO A 314 -16.45 20.80 14.54
CA PRO A 314 -15.59 21.99 14.43
C PRO A 314 -14.70 22.25 15.64
N ASN A 315 -15.23 22.02 16.84
CA ASN A 315 -14.53 22.31 18.09
C ASN A 315 -13.71 21.13 18.61
N ILE A 316 -14.08 19.90 18.24
CA ILE A 316 -13.42 18.68 18.74
C ILE A 316 -12.26 18.28 17.84
N PHE A 317 -12.48 18.21 16.52
CA PHE A 317 -11.53 17.67 15.55
C PHE A 317 -11.17 18.62 14.41
N ASN A 318 -11.63 19.88 14.45
CA ASN A 318 -11.37 20.91 13.45
C ASN A 318 -11.94 20.61 12.05
N PHE A 319 -13.04 19.85 11.97
CA PHE A 319 -13.77 19.61 10.71
C PHE A 319 -14.98 20.54 10.58
N MET A 320 -15.21 21.06 9.38
CA MET A 320 -16.30 21.99 9.10
C MET A 320 -17.33 21.38 8.14
N PRO A 321 -18.61 21.77 8.25
CA PRO A 321 -19.62 21.41 7.27
C PRO A 321 -19.35 22.15 5.95
N ILE A 322 -18.76 21.45 4.99
CA ILE A 322 -18.41 22.02 3.69
C ILE A 322 -19.62 22.13 2.74
N ARG A 323 -19.57 23.13 1.84
CA ARG A 323 -20.56 23.31 0.79
C ARG A 323 -20.51 22.14 -0.20
N PHE A 324 -21.68 21.73 -0.70
CA PHE A 324 -21.78 20.62 -1.66
C PHE A 324 -20.91 20.84 -2.91
N GLN A 325 -20.69 22.08 -3.33
CA GLN A 325 -19.87 22.43 -4.50
C GLN A 325 -18.41 21.96 -4.36
N TRP A 326 -17.83 22.04 -3.17
CA TRP A 326 -16.43 21.70 -2.92
C TRP A 326 -16.16 20.20 -3.08
N TRP A 327 -17.16 19.33 -2.85
CA TRP A 327 -17.06 17.90 -3.16
C TRP A 327 -16.81 17.60 -4.64
N PHE A 328 -17.25 18.46 -5.56
CA PHE A 328 -17.12 18.25 -7.01
C PHE A 328 -15.82 18.80 -7.58
N VAL A 329 -15.15 19.73 -6.90
CA VAL A 329 -13.87 20.31 -7.33
C VAL A 329 -12.79 19.25 -7.58
N PRO A 330 -12.59 18.24 -6.72
CA PRO A 330 -11.59 17.18 -6.95
C PRO A 330 -12.02 16.11 -7.97
N MET A 331 -13.31 15.97 -8.30
CA MET A 331 -13.80 14.89 -9.16
C MET A 331 -13.15 14.85 -10.56
N PRO A 332 -12.94 16.00 -11.27
CA PRO A 332 -12.20 16.01 -12.54
C PRO A 332 -10.78 15.46 -12.41
N PHE A 333 -10.10 15.71 -11.28
CA PHE A 333 -8.76 15.17 -11.02
C PHE A 333 -8.81 13.66 -10.75
N GLY A 334 -9.82 13.18 -10.03
CA GLY A 334 -10.07 11.75 -9.89
C GLY A 334 -10.31 11.05 -11.24
N LEU A 335 -11.10 11.66 -12.13
CA LEU A 335 -11.30 11.17 -13.49
C LEU A 335 -9.99 11.19 -14.30
N LEU A 336 -9.18 12.25 -14.15
CA LEU A 336 -7.86 12.34 -14.78
C LEU A 336 -6.94 11.20 -14.32
N ILE A 337 -6.91 10.88 -13.02
CA ILE A 337 -6.14 9.74 -12.47
C ILE A 337 -6.58 8.42 -13.13
N LEU A 338 -7.88 8.18 -13.22
CA LEU A 338 -8.44 6.97 -13.85
C LEU A 338 -8.03 6.86 -15.33
N ILE A 339 -8.20 7.93 -16.09
CA ILE A 339 -7.89 7.96 -17.53
C ILE A 339 -6.37 7.78 -17.73
N TYR A 340 -5.56 8.50 -16.96
CA TYR A 340 -4.11 8.48 -17.06
C TYR A 340 -3.55 7.07 -16.85
N ASP A 341 -3.97 6.39 -15.79
CA ASP A 341 -3.49 5.05 -15.50
C ASP A 341 -4.04 3.99 -16.47
N GLU A 342 -5.30 4.10 -16.92
CA GLU A 342 -5.83 3.18 -17.93
C GLU A 342 -5.10 3.31 -19.28
N ILE A 343 -4.74 4.52 -19.69
CA ILE A 343 -3.89 4.75 -20.88
C ILE A 343 -2.51 4.14 -20.67
N ARG A 344 -1.90 4.33 -19.50
CA ARG A 344 -0.61 3.72 -19.16
C ARG A 344 -0.67 2.19 -19.23
N LYS A 345 -1.69 1.56 -18.63
CA LYS A 345 -1.91 0.10 -18.69
C LYS A 345 -2.17 -0.40 -20.10
N LEU A 346 -2.89 0.37 -20.93
CA LEU A 346 -3.06 0.07 -22.35
C LEU A 346 -1.71 0.11 -23.08
N GLY A 347 -0.86 1.10 -22.79
CA GLY A 347 0.50 1.20 -23.30
C GLY A 347 1.33 -0.04 -22.98
N VAL A 348 1.38 -0.46 -21.71
CA VAL A 348 2.12 -1.67 -21.26
C VAL A 348 1.59 -2.96 -21.89
N ARG A 349 0.29 -3.04 -22.20
CA ARG A 349 -0.30 -4.21 -22.88
C ARG A 349 0.02 -4.25 -24.37
N ARG A 350 0.04 -3.10 -25.05
CA ARG A 350 0.37 -3.00 -26.48
C ARG A 350 1.88 -3.06 -26.75
N HIS A 351 2.67 -2.51 -25.83
CA HIS A 351 4.13 -2.46 -25.92
C HIS A 351 4.73 -3.05 -24.65
N PRO A 352 4.92 -4.38 -24.61
CA PRO A 352 5.50 -5.07 -23.46
C PRO A 352 7.03 -4.90 -23.33
N GLY A 353 7.64 -4.07 -24.19
CA GLY A 353 9.09 -3.88 -24.33
C GLY A 353 9.65 -2.76 -23.47
#